data_AF-A0A2E2G674-F1
#
_entry.id   AF-A0A2E2G674-F1
#
_cell.length_a   1.000
_cell.length_b   1.000
_cell.length_c   1.000
_cell.angle_alpha   90.00
_cell.angle_beta   90.00
_cell.angle_gamma   90.00
#
_symmetry.space_group_name_H-M   'P 1'
#
loop_
_entity.id
_entity.type
_entity.pdbx_description
1 polymer ?
#
loop_
_entity_poly.entity_id
_entity_poly.type
_entity_poly.pdbx_seq_one_letter_code
_entity_poly.pdbx_strand_id
1 'polypeptide(L)' 'MERRCPALTLTGASREELEDLLQQLDTDRAWLLQQIDSGRWVDLRLDLAALERELGQMIVRAGELLEDSGSR' A
#
# COMPACT_ATOMS: atom_id res chain seq x y z
N MET A 1 -19.26 3.01 -12.23
CA MET A 1 -17.88 3.16 -11.71
C MET A 1 -17.77 2.29 -10.46
N GLU A 2 -17.67 0.99 -10.66
CA GLU A 2 -17.55 0.01 -9.58
C GLU A 2 -16.07 -0.19 -9.29
N ARG A 3 -15.56 0.43 -8.21
CA ARG A 3 -14.26 0.03 -7.66
C ARG A 3 -14.48 -1.30 -6.94
N ARG A 4 -14.41 -2.40 -7.71
CA ARG A 4 -14.31 -3.76 -7.15
C ARG A 4 -12.99 -3.81 -6.38
N CYS A 5 -13.05 -3.67 -5.07
CA CYS A 5 -12.00 -4.22 -4.20
C CYS A 5 -12.05 -5.74 -4.43
N PRO A 6 -11.04 -6.35 -5.07
CA PRO A 6 -10.99 -7.79 -5.14
C PRO A 6 -10.70 -8.27 -3.73
N ALA A 7 -11.51 -9.21 -3.25
CA ALA A 7 -11.20 -9.98 -2.06
C ALA A 7 -9.76 -10.50 -2.21
N LEU A 8 -8.88 -10.13 -1.27
CA LEU A 8 -7.50 -10.59 -1.19
C LEU A 8 -7.49 -12.09 -0.86
N THR A 9 -7.76 -12.94 -1.84
CA THR A 9 -7.46 -14.37 -1.78
C THR A 9 -5.99 -14.54 -2.16
N LEU A 10 -5.09 -14.21 -1.22
CA LEU A 10 -3.65 -14.49 -1.32
C LEU A 10 -3.39 -15.99 -1.08
N THR A 11 -3.83 -16.81 -2.03
CA THR A 11 -3.46 -18.23 -2.11
C THR A 11 -2.79 -18.44 -3.46
N GLY A 12 -1.48 -18.14 -3.51
CA GLY A 12 -0.62 -18.42 -4.67
C GLY A 12 -0.39 -17.24 -5.64
N ALA A 13 -0.26 -16.00 -5.15
CA ALA A 13 0.09 -14.87 -6.02
C ALA A 13 1.51 -15.01 -6.59
N SER A 14 1.69 -14.73 -7.88
CA SER A 14 3.00 -14.68 -8.53
C SER A 14 3.81 -13.49 -8.05
N ARG A 15 5.13 -13.49 -8.31
CA ARG A 15 6.00 -12.38 -7.95
C ARG A 15 5.54 -11.08 -8.61
N GLU A 16 5.17 -11.14 -9.87
CA GLU A 16 4.67 -9.99 -10.64
C GLU A 16 3.37 -9.45 -10.05
N GLU A 17 2.45 -10.33 -9.63
CA GLU A 17 1.22 -9.92 -8.96
C GLU A 17 1.48 -9.23 -7.60
N LEU A 18 2.53 -9.67 -6.89
CA LEU A 18 2.96 -9.03 -5.65
C LEU A 18 3.63 -7.68 -5.89
N GLU A 19 4.46 -7.56 -6.92
CA GLU A 19 5.07 -6.29 -7.34
C GLU A 19 4.01 -5.27 -7.77
N ASP A 20 3.03 -5.70 -8.57
CA ASP A 20 1.88 -4.88 -8.97
C ASP A 20 1.04 -4.45 -7.76
N LEU A 21 0.81 -5.35 -6.81
CA LEU A 21 0.09 -5.04 -5.57
C LEU A 21 0.83 -4.00 -4.72
N LEU A 22 2.15 -4.13 -4.57
CA LEU A 22 2.95 -3.15 -3.84
C LEU A 22 2.92 -1.78 -4.53
N GLN A 23 2.98 -1.74 -5.86
CA GLN A 23 2.89 -0.50 -6.63
C GLN A 23 1.50 0.18 -6.47
N GLN A 24 0.43 -0.62 -6.46
CA GLN A 24 -0.92 -0.12 -6.23
C GLN A 24 -1.07 0.44 -4.80
N LEU A 25 -0.56 -0.29 -3.79
CA LEU A 25 -0.55 0.17 -2.41
C LEU A 25 0.23 1.47 -2.21
N ASP A 26 1.37 1.62 -2.90
CA ASP A 26 2.16 2.86 -2.83
C ASP A 26 1.41 4.04 -3.45
N THR A 27 0.72 3.80 -4.58
CA THR A 27 -0.13 4.80 -5.23
C THR A 27 -1.27 5.23 -4.31
N ASP A 28 -1.95 4.27 -3.67
CA ASP A 28 -3.05 4.55 -2.75
C ASP A 28 -2.58 5.26 -1.48
N ARG A 29 -1.40 4.89 -0.96
CA ARG A 29 -0.74 5.60 0.15
C ARG A 29 -0.45 7.06 -0.20
N ALA A 30 0.13 7.32 -1.37
CA ALA A 30 0.40 8.68 -1.83
C ALA A 30 -0.88 9.50 -2.00
N TRP A 31 -1.95 8.89 -2.54
CA TRP A 31 -3.25 9.52 -2.64
C TRP A 31 -3.82 9.87 -1.26
N LEU A 32 -3.75 8.94 -0.30
CA LEU A 32 -4.20 9.17 1.08
C LEU A 32 -3.48 10.38 1.71
N LEU A 33 -2.15 10.45 1.56
CA LEU A 33 -1.35 11.56 2.07
C LEU A 33 -1.79 12.90 1.46
N GLN A 34 -1.99 12.96 0.14
CA GLN A 34 -2.49 14.17 -0.53
C GLN A 34 -3.87 14.61 -0.01
N GLN A 35 -4.76 13.67 0.29
CA GLN A 35 -6.06 14.00 0.87
C GLN A 35 -5.94 14.58 2.29
N ILE A 36 -5.07 13.99 3.12
CA ILE A 36 -4.76 14.50 4.47
C ILE A 36 -4.20 15.92 4.38
N ASP A 37 -3.25 16.16 3.47
CA ASP A 37 -2.63 17.47 3.26
C ASP A 37 -3.62 18.52 2.75
N SER A 38 -4.60 18.10 1.94
CA SER A 38 -5.69 18.98 1.49
C SER A 38 -6.69 19.37 2.60
N GLY A 39 -6.52 18.85 3.81
CA GLY A 39 -7.36 19.18 4.97
C GLY A 39 -8.63 18.34 5.08
N ARG A 40 -8.71 17.20 4.39
CA ARG A 40 -9.82 16.24 4.57
C ARG A 40 -9.61 15.43 5.85
N TRP A 41 -10.72 14.97 6.43
CA TRP A 41 -10.73 14.13 7.65
C TRP A 41 -9.94 14.73 8.81
N VAL A 42 -10.20 16.00 9.14
CA VAL A 42 -9.46 16.75 10.17
C VAL A 42 -9.42 16.01 11.51
N ASP A 43 -10.54 15.41 11.92
CA ASP A 43 -10.64 14.67 13.19
C ASP A 43 -9.78 13.39 13.23
N LEU A 44 -9.42 12.83 12.06
CA LEU A 44 -8.63 11.61 11.92
C LEU A 44 -7.25 11.87 11.32
N ARG A 45 -6.85 13.14 11.16
CA ARG A 45 -5.63 13.54 10.43
C ARG A 45 -4.39 12.85 10.99
N LEU A 46 -4.26 12.80 12.32
CA LEU A 46 -3.11 12.19 12.99
C LEU A 46 -3.10 10.67 12.83
N ASP A 47 -4.25 10.03 13.01
CA ASP A 47 -4.37 8.57 12.87
C ASP A 47 -4.12 8.12 11.43
N LEU A 48 -4.67 8.84 10.45
CA LEU A 48 -4.44 8.56 9.04
C LEU A 48 -2.98 8.81 8.62
N ALA A 49 -2.32 9.83 9.18
CA ALA A 49 -0.90 10.06 8.94
C ALA A 49 -0.01 8.98 9.59
N ALA A 50 -0.39 8.46 10.76
CA ALA A 50 0.28 7.33 11.37
C ALA A 50 0.12 6.06 10.52
N LEU A 51 -1.11 5.78 10.07
CA LEU A 51 -1.40 4.65 9.19
C LEU A 51 -0.63 4.74 7.87
N GLU A 52 -0.60 5.92 7.23
CA GLU A 52 0.16 6.17 6.01
C GLU A 52 1.65 5.84 6.19
N ARG A 53 2.24 6.24 7.33
CA ARG A 53 3.63 5.92 7.67
C ARG A 53 3.87 4.44 7.91
N GLU A 54 2.94 3.76 8.57
CA GLU A 54 3.02 2.31 8.78
C GLU A 54 2.93 1.55 7.46
N LEU A 55 2.02 1.97 6.57
CA LEU A 55 1.91 1.43 5.21
C LEU A 55 3.20 1.62 4.42
N GLY A 56 3.81 2.82 4.48
CA GLY A 56 5.09 3.08 3.82
C GLY A 56 6.21 2.14 4.29
N GLN A 57 6.31 1.90 5.60
CA GLN A 57 7.30 0.95 6.15
C GLN A 57 7.04 -0.49 5.72
N MET A 58 5.77 -0.90 5.67
CA MET A 58 5.39 -2.24 5.22
C MET A 58 5.74 -2.47 3.75
N ILE A 59 5.44 -1.50 2.88
CA ILE A 59 5.75 -1.58 1.43
C ILE A 59 7.25 -1.74 1.21
N VAL A 60 8.07 -0.95 1.91
CA VAL A 60 9.55 -1.05 1.82
C VAL A 60 10.02 -2.45 2.21
N ARG A 61 9.60 -2.96 3.37
CA ARG A 61 9.99 -4.30 3.84
C ARG A 61 9.53 -5.42 2.90
N ALA A 62 8.35 -5.29 2.33
CA ALA A 62 7.82 -6.26 1.38
C ALA A 62 8.62 -6.25 0.07
N GLY A 63 9.02 -5.07 -0.42
CA GLY A 63 9.92 -4.93 -1.56
C GLY A 63 11.28 -5.60 -1.31
N GLU A 64 11.91 -5.33 -0.17
CA GLU A 64 13.17 -5.98 0.23
C GLU A 64 13.05 -7.52 0.26
N LEU A 65 11.92 -8.04 0.76
CA LEU A 65 11.67 -9.49 0.79
C LEU A 65 11.51 -10.09 -0.61
N LEU A 66 10.85 -9.38 -1.54
CA LEU A 66 10.71 -9.82 -2.93
C LEU A 66 12.05 -9.82 -3.68
N GLU A 67 12.90 -8.82 -3.41
CA GLU A 67 14.26 -8.76 -3.96
C GLU A 67 15.13 -9.93 -3.47
N ASP A 68 15.15 -10.22 -2.16
CA ASP A 68 15.90 -11.37 -1.59
C ASP A 68 15.38 -12.72 -2.11
N SER A 69 14.06 -12.83 -2.33
CA SER A 69 13.44 -14.05 -2.85
C SER A 69 13.77 -14.32 -4.31
N GLY A 70 14.03 -13.27 -5.11
CA GLY A 70 14.41 -13.39 -6.52
C GLY A 70 15.90 -13.58 -6.77
N SER A 71 16.73 -13.40 -5.73
CA SER A 71 18.19 -13.46 -5.83
C SER A 71 18.78 -14.82 -5.39
N ARG A 72 17.91 -15.81 -5.10
CA ARG A 72 18.27 -17.17 -4.68
C ARG A 72 18.04 -18.22 -5.75
#